data_AF-A0A833UA02-F1
#
_entry.id   AF-A0A833UA02-F1
#
_cell.length_a   1.000
_cell.length_b   1.000
_cell.length_c   1.000
_cell.angle_alpha   90.00
_cell.angle_beta   90.00
_cell.angle_gamma   90.00
#
_symmetry.space_group_name_H-M   'P 1'
#
loop_
_entity.id
_entity.type
_entity.pdbx_description
1 polymer ?
#
loop_
_entity_poly.entity_id
_entity_poly.type
_entity_poly.pdbx_seq_one_letter_code
_entity_poly.pdbx_strand_id
1 'polypeptide(L)'
;MGWNYPDISLDELVKLTKGFVDILILASGYQSSGLIAHWDPQNIKKAFQWGRFFENVFSHFSSSDVYQESVKELDKTLSELTSSASFPQGLAHLSSATLANAQRFVLEHLIHVLPLSDAHLRAFLTATIEMELDQLSGTENNCLDAYLNKLTLQKTSLIPAPDRKGFMKDLVLSSPDIAPIKDFTKYAVQEILKRRCAVSCISTVETGLDILSNAIRRRSLSDNNLLNERLSEEKAP
;
A
#
# COMPACT_ATOMS: atom_id res chain seq x y z
N MET A 1 -19.90 27.63 -12.97
CA MET A 1 -18.92 26.52 -12.97
C MET A 1 -17.55 27.15 -12.87
N GLY A 2 -16.74 26.72 -11.90
CA GLY A 2 -15.37 27.19 -11.65
C GLY A 2 -14.30 26.36 -12.39
N TRP A 3 -14.73 25.32 -13.10
CA TRP A 3 -13.89 24.46 -13.91
C TRP A 3 -13.29 25.20 -15.10
N ASN A 4 -11.96 25.20 -15.18
CA ASN A 4 -11.20 25.95 -16.17
C ASN A 4 -9.96 25.16 -16.66
N TYR A 5 -9.99 23.83 -16.59
CA TYR A 5 -8.89 23.01 -17.09
C TYR A 5 -9.13 22.59 -18.55
N PRO A 6 -8.17 22.82 -19.47
CA PRO A 6 -8.39 22.65 -20.90
C PRO A 6 -8.33 21.19 -21.37
N ASP A 7 -7.57 20.33 -20.70
CA ASP A 7 -7.24 19.01 -21.24
C ASP A 7 -8.28 17.93 -20.89
N ILE A 8 -9.06 18.12 -19.83
CA ILE A 8 -10.12 17.20 -19.41
C ILE A 8 -11.27 17.95 -18.73
N SER A 9 -12.50 17.50 -18.98
CA SER A 9 -13.69 18.02 -18.29
C SER A 9 -13.77 17.48 -16.86
N LEU A 10 -14.49 18.20 -15.97
CA LEU A 10 -14.74 17.73 -14.60
C LEU A 10 -15.39 16.34 -14.60
N ASP A 11 -16.44 16.14 -15.42
CA ASP A 11 -17.18 14.88 -15.50
C ASP A 11 -16.30 13.71 -15.94
N GLU A 12 -15.45 13.93 -16.95
CA GLU A 12 -14.54 12.89 -17.43
C GLU A 12 -13.45 12.59 -16.39
N LEU A 13 -12.91 13.60 -15.69
CA LEU A 13 -11.93 13.39 -14.62
C LEU A 13 -12.54 12.60 -13.46
N VAL A 14 -13.78 12.89 -13.07
CA VAL A 14 -14.51 12.13 -12.04
C VAL A 14 -14.76 10.68 -12.48
N LYS A 15 -15.08 10.46 -13.76
CA LYS A 15 -15.24 9.12 -14.33
C LYS A 15 -13.92 8.33 -14.32
N LEU A 16 -12.81 8.95 -14.68
CA LEU A 16 -11.49 8.34 -14.55
C LEU A 16 -11.15 8.03 -13.10
N THR A 17 -11.48 8.92 -12.16
CA THR A 17 -11.29 8.67 -10.72
C THR A 17 -12.05 7.43 -10.26
N LYS A 18 -13.28 7.21 -10.73
CA LYS A 18 -14.04 5.97 -10.44
C LYS A 18 -13.32 4.73 -10.98
N GLY A 19 -12.85 4.77 -12.23
CA GLY A 19 -12.08 3.66 -12.80
C GLY A 19 -10.76 3.40 -12.05
N PHE A 20 -10.12 4.45 -11.54
CA PHE A 20 -8.94 4.32 -10.70
C PHE A 20 -9.24 3.69 -9.34
N VAL A 21 -10.36 4.04 -8.73
CA VAL A 21 -10.86 3.38 -7.51
C VAL A 21 -11.06 1.89 -7.76
N ASP A 22 -11.66 1.50 -8.89
CA ASP A 22 -11.82 0.09 -9.25
C ASP A 22 -10.47 -0.64 -9.39
N ILE A 23 -9.46 0.01 -9.96
CA ILE A 23 -8.08 -0.51 -10.03
C ILE A 23 -7.49 -0.72 -8.62
N LEU A 24 -7.68 0.24 -7.70
CA LEU A 24 -7.18 0.13 -6.33
C LEU A 24 -7.90 -0.97 -5.54
N ILE A 25 -9.21 -1.16 -5.76
CA ILE A 25 -9.97 -2.28 -5.19
C ILE A 25 -9.38 -3.61 -5.70
N LEU A 26 -9.14 -3.75 -7.00
CA LEU A 26 -8.53 -4.96 -7.55
C LEU A 26 -7.10 -5.18 -7.03
N ALA A 27 -6.34 -4.10 -6.83
CA ALA A 27 -5.00 -4.17 -6.26
C ALA A 27 -5.02 -4.64 -4.79
N SER A 28 -6.13 -4.44 -4.09
CA SER A 28 -6.34 -4.92 -2.71
C SER A 28 -6.61 -6.44 -2.59
N GLY A 29 -6.68 -7.16 -3.72
CA GLY A 29 -6.42 -8.61 -3.75
C GLY A 29 -7.55 -9.49 -4.26
N TYR A 30 -8.78 -8.98 -4.31
CA TYR A 30 -9.93 -9.76 -4.77
C TYR A 30 -10.69 -9.02 -5.85
N GLN A 31 -11.16 -9.78 -6.85
CA GLN A 31 -12.18 -9.32 -7.80
C GLN A 31 -13.58 -9.54 -7.21
N SER A 32 -14.60 -8.92 -7.82
CA SER A 32 -15.99 -9.01 -7.36
C SER A 32 -16.55 -10.44 -7.30
N SER A 33 -15.93 -11.40 -7.98
CA SER A 33 -16.26 -12.83 -7.91
C SER A 33 -15.73 -13.54 -6.65
N GLY A 34 -14.96 -12.85 -5.80
CA GLY A 34 -14.30 -13.43 -4.62
C GLY A 34 -13.02 -14.22 -4.95
N LEU A 35 -12.64 -14.29 -6.22
CA LEU A 35 -11.36 -14.85 -6.65
C LEU A 35 -10.23 -13.84 -6.42
N ILE A 36 -9.01 -14.36 -6.28
CA ILE A 36 -7.81 -13.52 -6.21
C ILE A 36 -7.67 -12.75 -7.53
N ALA A 37 -7.42 -11.44 -7.42
CA ALA A 37 -7.12 -10.60 -8.57
C ALA A 37 -5.77 -11.00 -9.16
N HIS A 38 -5.73 -11.29 -10.46
CA HIS A 38 -4.48 -11.65 -11.14
C HIS A 38 -3.75 -10.39 -11.60
N TRP A 39 -2.48 -10.27 -11.22
CA TRP A 39 -1.60 -9.18 -11.60
C TRP A 39 -0.35 -9.72 -12.26
N ASP A 40 -0.24 -9.50 -13.57
CA ASP A 40 0.98 -9.69 -14.33
C ASP A 40 1.80 -8.38 -14.40
N PRO A 41 3.09 -8.43 -14.81
CA PRO A 41 3.91 -7.22 -14.87
C PRO A 41 3.30 -6.11 -15.72
N GLN A 42 2.65 -6.44 -16.83
CA GLN A 42 2.10 -5.45 -17.75
C GLN A 42 0.88 -4.73 -17.17
N ASN A 43 0.00 -5.45 -16.48
CA ASN A 43 -1.15 -4.87 -15.82
C ASN A 43 -0.74 -4.03 -14.60
N ILE A 44 0.33 -4.42 -13.89
CA ILE A 44 0.93 -3.58 -12.84
C ILE A 44 1.47 -2.27 -13.44
N LYS A 45 2.21 -2.32 -14.55
CA LYS A 45 2.68 -1.11 -15.25
C LYS A 45 1.52 -0.19 -15.64
N LYS A 46 0.42 -0.76 -16.15
CA LYS A 46 -0.79 0.02 -16.47
C LYS A 46 -1.37 0.69 -15.23
N ALA A 47 -1.47 0.00 -14.09
CA ALA A 47 -1.94 0.62 -12.85
C ALA A 47 -1.06 1.82 -12.45
N PHE A 48 0.27 1.70 -12.58
CA PHE A 48 1.17 2.83 -12.37
C PHE A 48 1.03 3.96 -13.39
N GLN A 49 0.69 3.65 -14.64
CA GLN A 49 0.38 4.66 -15.66
C GLN A 49 -0.89 5.45 -15.34
N TRP A 50 -1.92 4.78 -14.79
CA TRP A 50 -3.09 5.46 -14.24
C TRP A 50 -2.70 6.40 -13.11
N GLY A 51 -1.86 5.96 -12.18
CA GLY A 51 -1.34 6.84 -11.13
C GLY A 51 -0.59 8.05 -11.70
N ARG A 52 0.30 7.81 -12.68
CA ARG A 52 1.08 8.87 -13.34
C ARG A 52 0.20 9.89 -14.05
N PHE A 53 -0.89 9.44 -14.68
CA PHE A 53 -1.84 10.32 -15.33
C PHE A 53 -2.40 11.34 -14.34
N PHE A 54 -2.89 10.91 -13.18
CA PHE A 54 -3.38 11.84 -12.16
C PHE A 54 -2.28 12.76 -11.65
N GLU A 55 -1.12 12.22 -11.29
CA GLU A 55 0.00 13.04 -10.80
C GLU A 55 0.39 14.14 -11.81
N ASN A 56 0.39 13.84 -13.11
CA ASN A 56 0.61 14.85 -14.15
C ASN A 56 -0.49 15.91 -14.18
N VAL A 57 -1.77 15.51 -14.16
CA VAL A 57 -2.92 16.45 -14.13
C VAL A 57 -2.82 17.38 -12.91
N PHE A 58 -2.60 16.82 -11.72
CA PHE A 58 -2.51 17.59 -10.48
C PHE A 58 -1.25 18.45 -10.40
N SER A 59 -0.14 18.04 -11.02
CA SER A 59 1.06 18.89 -11.13
C SER A 59 0.77 20.20 -11.88
N HIS A 60 -0.08 20.15 -12.91
CA HIS A 60 -0.52 21.37 -13.62
C HIS A 60 -1.38 22.26 -12.72
N PHE A 61 -2.27 21.67 -11.92
CA PHE A 61 -3.07 22.43 -10.95
C PHE A 61 -2.21 23.13 -9.89
N SER A 62 -1.17 22.46 -9.37
CA SER A 62 -0.27 23.07 -8.39
C SER A 62 0.63 24.16 -8.98
N SER A 63 0.86 24.16 -10.29
CA SER A 63 1.76 25.10 -10.96
C SER A 63 1.15 26.48 -11.26
N SER A 64 -0.18 26.63 -11.12
CA SER A 64 -0.86 27.86 -11.52
C SER A 64 -2.06 28.17 -10.62
N ASP A 65 -2.11 29.41 -10.12
CA ASP A 65 -3.24 29.92 -9.33
C ASP A 65 -4.56 29.96 -10.12
N VAL A 66 -4.50 29.91 -11.45
CA VAL A 66 -5.67 29.94 -12.34
C VAL A 66 -6.60 28.74 -12.12
N TYR A 67 -6.08 27.63 -11.59
CA TYR A 67 -6.85 26.40 -11.38
C TYR A 67 -7.37 26.21 -9.95
N GLN A 68 -7.15 27.16 -9.03
CA GLN A 68 -7.58 27.01 -7.63
C GLN A 68 -9.09 26.73 -7.50
N GLU A 69 -9.92 27.43 -8.27
CA GLU A 69 -11.37 27.20 -8.26
C GLU A 69 -11.75 25.84 -8.86
N SER A 70 -11.01 25.36 -9.86
CA SER A 70 -11.21 24.02 -10.44
C SER A 70 -10.85 22.90 -9.45
N VAL A 71 -9.78 23.08 -8.65
CA VAL A 71 -9.41 22.14 -7.57
C VAL A 71 -10.49 22.11 -6.50
N LYS A 72 -11.00 23.27 -6.07
CA LYS A 72 -12.10 23.34 -5.08
C LYS A 72 -13.37 22.66 -5.59
N GLU A 73 -13.74 22.89 -6.85
CA GLU A 73 -14.92 22.27 -7.46
C GLU A 73 -14.75 20.75 -7.59
N LEU A 74 -13.55 20.28 -7.94
CA LEU A 74 -13.22 18.85 -7.96
C LEU A 74 -13.30 18.23 -6.57
N ASP A 75 -12.67 18.82 -5.56
CA ASP A 75 -12.68 18.26 -4.19
C ASP A 75 -14.09 18.23 -3.60
N LYS A 76 -14.92 19.23 -3.92
CA LYS A 76 -16.34 19.18 -3.58
C LYS A 76 -17.03 17.97 -4.23
N THR A 77 -16.80 17.76 -5.52
CA THR A 77 -17.38 16.64 -6.27
C THR A 77 -16.88 15.28 -5.77
N LEU A 78 -15.59 15.19 -5.42
CA LEU A 78 -15.00 13.98 -4.83
C LEU A 78 -15.57 13.71 -3.43
N SER A 79 -15.79 14.74 -2.61
CA SER A 79 -16.43 14.60 -1.29
C SER A 79 -17.85 14.05 -1.40
N GLU A 80 -18.63 14.52 -2.38
CA GLU A 80 -19.96 13.97 -2.68
C GLU A 80 -19.88 12.50 -3.14
N LEU A 81 -18.89 12.16 -3.96
CA LEU A 81 -18.63 10.78 -4.41
C LEU A 81 -18.25 9.84 -3.26
N THR A 82 -17.33 10.25 -2.39
CA THR A 82 -16.82 9.42 -1.28
C THR A 82 -17.83 9.26 -0.16
N SER A 83 -18.80 10.18 -0.05
CA SER A 83 -19.90 10.11 0.92
C SER A 83 -20.98 9.08 0.55
N SER A 84 -20.93 8.49 -0.65
CA SER A 84 -21.85 7.43 -1.04
C SER A 84 -21.70 6.19 -0.16
N ALA A 85 -22.83 5.60 0.26
CA ALA A 85 -22.83 4.36 1.04
C ALA A 85 -22.16 3.17 0.32
N SER A 86 -22.11 3.20 -1.02
CA SER A 86 -21.46 2.17 -1.84
C SER A 86 -19.97 2.43 -2.07
N PHE A 87 -19.43 3.56 -1.60
CA PHE A 87 -18.03 3.89 -1.82
C PHE A 87 -17.12 3.08 -0.88
N PRO A 88 -15.97 2.58 -1.34
CA PRO A 88 -15.06 1.82 -0.49
C PRO A 88 -14.56 2.65 0.71
N GLN A 89 -14.86 2.19 1.93
CA GLN A 89 -14.50 2.90 3.16
C GLN A 89 -12.99 3.09 3.33
N GLY A 90 -12.18 2.15 2.83
CA GLY A 90 -10.72 2.28 2.82
C GLY A 90 -10.20 3.43 1.95
N LEU A 91 -11.04 4.02 1.10
CA LEU A 91 -10.72 5.13 0.20
C LEU A 91 -11.56 6.38 0.52
N ALA A 92 -12.28 6.44 1.64
CA ALA A 92 -13.17 7.55 1.98
C ALA A 92 -12.49 8.93 2.03
N HIS A 93 -11.16 8.96 2.17
CA HIS A 93 -10.33 10.18 2.17
C HIS A 93 -9.80 10.56 0.77
N LEU A 94 -10.37 10.02 -0.31
CA LEU A 94 -9.98 10.36 -1.67
C LEU A 94 -10.26 11.85 -1.95
N SER A 95 -9.24 12.56 -2.42
CA SER A 95 -9.25 14.00 -2.74
C SER A 95 -8.25 14.29 -3.85
N SER A 96 -8.21 15.53 -4.33
CA SER A 96 -7.18 16.05 -5.24
C SER A 96 -5.77 15.84 -4.68
N ALA A 97 -5.56 16.09 -3.39
CA ALA A 97 -4.28 15.88 -2.71
C ALA A 97 -3.89 14.39 -2.66
N THR A 98 -4.89 13.53 -2.46
CA THR A 98 -4.71 12.07 -2.50
C THR A 98 -4.30 11.61 -3.90
N LEU A 99 -5.00 12.09 -4.94
CA LEU A 99 -4.75 11.76 -6.35
C LEU A 99 -3.45 12.37 -6.89
N ALA A 100 -2.96 13.47 -6.31
CA ALA A 100 -1.63 14.02 -6.59
C ALA A 100 -0.49 13.08 -6.14
N ASN A 101 -0.80 12.01 -5.41
CA ASN A 101 0.12 10.96 -4.99
C ASN A 101 -0.33 9.56 -5.48
N ALA A 102 -1.08 9.49 -6.58
CA ALA A 102 -1.77 8.28 -7.01
C ALA A 102 -0.84 7.07 -7.26
N GLN A 103 0.41 7.25 -7.72
CA GLN A 103 1.34 6.14 -7.89
C GLN A 103 1.71 5.49 -6.56
N ARG A 104 1.77 6.28 -5.49
CA ARG A 104 2.00 5.78 -4.13
C ARG A 104 0.85 4.89 -3.68
N PHE A 105 -0.40 5.28 -3.96
CA PHE A 105 -1.57 4.46 -3.65
C PHE A 105 -1.55 3.11 -4.37
N VAL A 106 -1.21 3.11 -5.66
CA VAL A 106 -1.06 1.87 -6.45
C VAL A 106 -0.03 0.95 -5.80
N LEU A 107 1.15 1.50 -5.46
CA LEU A 107 2.24 0.75 -4.84
C LEU A 107 1.82 0.16 -3.48
N GLU A 108 1.22 0.97 -2.61
CA GLU A 108 0.77 0.52 -1.29
C GLU A 108 -0.30 -0.57 -1.40
N HIS A 109 -1.28 -0.45 -2.30
CA HIS A 109 -2.33 -1.45 -2.47
C HIS A 109 -1.78 -2.76 -3.03
N LEU A 110 -0.91 -2.70 -4.04
CA LEU A 110 -0.29 -3.90 -4.64
C LEU A 110 0.63 -4.65 -3.65
N ILE A 111 1.28 -3.95 -2.72
CA ILE A 111 2.14 -4.61 -1.71
C ILE A 111 1.31 -5.10 -0.53
N HIS A 112 0.29 -4.35 -0.09
CA HIS A 112 -0.46 -4.65 1.13
C HIS A 112 -1.62 -5.65 0.97
N VAL A 113 -2.04 -6.01 -0.25
CA VAL A 113 -1.87 -7.40 -0.71
C VAL A 113 -2.22 -8.59 0.23
N LEU A 114 -3.46 -9.03 0.46
CA LEU A 114 -3.70 -10.27 1.27
C LEU A 114 -4.48 -11.36 0.51
N PRO A 115 -3.88 -12.53 0.20
CA PRO A 115 -2.47 -12.90 0.41
C PRO A 115 -1.53 -12.28 -0.63
N LEU A 116 -0.29 -11.97 -0.22
CA LEU A 116 0.78 -11.62 -1.16
C LEU A 116 1.47 -12.91 -1.64
N SER A 117 1.09 -13.39 -2.82
CA SER A 117 1.69 -14.61 -3.40
C SER A 117 3.08 -14.33 -4.02
N ASP A 118 3.90 -15.37 -4.12
CA ASP A 118 5.20 -15.28 -4.79
C ASP A 118 5.08 -14.85 -6.26
N ALA A 119 4.02 -15.30 -6.94
CA ALA A 119 3.75 -14.91 -8.32
C ALA A 119 3.46 -13.41 -8.44
N HIS A 120 2.62 -12.88 -7.54
CA HIS A 120 2.31 -11.44 -7.48
C HIS A 120 3.54 -10.62 -7.13
N LEU A 121 4.31 -11.03 -6.11
CA LEU A 121 5.53 -10.34 -5.72
C LEU A 121 6.56 -10.30 -6.86
N ARG A 122 6.73 -11.42 -7.58
CA ARG A 122 7.59 -11.48 -8.77
C ARG A 122 7.10 -10.53 -9.86
N ALA A 123 5.80 -10.54 -10.15
CA ALA A 123 5.22 -9.66 -11.15
C ALA A 123 5.42 -8.18 -10.80
N PHE A 124 5.19 -7.82 -9.54
CA PHE A 124 5.37 -6.48 -9.00
C PHE A 124 6.81 -6.00 -9.09
N LEU A 125 7.77 -6.81 -8.66
CA LEU A 125 9.19 -6.47 -8.74
C LEU A 125 9.64 -6.34 -10.20
N THR A 126 9.19 -7.23 -11.08
CA THR A 126 9.49 -7.17 -12.51
C THR A 126 9.00 -5.86 -13.12
N ALA A 127 7.74 -5.50 -12.89
CA ALA A 127 7.17 -4.25 -13.39
C ALA A 127 7.91 -3.01 -12.87
N THR A 128 8.25 -2.99 -11.58
CA THR A 128 8.98 -1.90 -10.92
C THR A 128 10.36 -1.69 -11.57
N ILE A 129 11.13 -2.77 -11.76
CA ILE A 129 12.45 -2.74 -12.38
C ILE A 129 12.34 -2.28 -13.83
N GLU A 130 11.44 -2.88 -14.61
CA GLU A 130 11.26 -2.54 -16.03
C GLU A 130 10.85 -1.07 -16.19
N MET A 131 9.95 -0.54 -15.36
CA MET A 131 9.56 0.87 -15.43
C MET A 131 10.71 1.83 -15.14
N GLU A 132 11.64 1.49 -14.24
CA GLU A 132 12.82 2.33 -13.99
C GLU A 132 13.86 2.18 -15.11
N LEU A 133 14.04 0.99 -15.66
CA LEU A 133 14.90 0.78 -16.82
C LEU A 133 14.38 1.53 -18.05
N ASP A 134 13.07 1.51 -18.30
CA ASP A 134 12.44 2.26 -19.38
C ASP A 134 12.71 3.77 -19.23
N GLN A 135 12.64 4.29 -17.99
CA GLN A 135 12.98 5.69 -17.71
C GLN A 135 14.46 6.01 -17.96
N LEU A 136 15.37 5.14 -17.52
CA LEU A 136 16.81 5.32 -17.70
C LEU A 136 17.25 5.18 -19.17
N SER A 137 16.59 4.30 -19.93
CA SER A 137 16.88 4.09 -21.35
C SER A 137 16.63 5.34 -22.20
N GLY A 138 15.75 6.25 -21.75
CA GLY A 138 15.49 7.53 -22.40
C GLY A 138 16.59 8.58 -22.17
N THR A 139 17.49 8.36 -21.20
CA THR A 139 18.48 9.35 -20.76
C THR A 139 19.93 8.87 -20.80
N GLU A 140 20.17 7.56 -20.71
CA GLU A 140 21.52 6.99 -20.56
C GLU A 140 21.77 5.82 -21.54
N ASN A 141 22.95 5.82 -22.19
CA ASN A 141 23.32 4.80 -23.18
C ASN A 141 23.52 3.39 -22.58
N ASN A 142 23.69 3.26 -21.26
CA ASN A 142 23.84 1.98 -20.56
C ASN A 142 22.96 1.93 -19.31
N CYS A 143 21.65 1.81 -19.54
CA CYS A 143 20.63 1.88 -18.50
C CYS A 143 20.75 0.78 -17.42
N LEU A 144 21.31 -0.39 -17.75
CA LEU A 144 21.51 -1.46 -16.78
C LEU A 144 22.60 -1.11 -15.76
N ASP A 145 23.75 -0.62 -16.22
CA ASP A 145 24.84 -0.21 -15.31
C ASP A 145 24.41 0.99 -14.46
N ALA A 146 23.69 1.94 -15.05
CA ALA A 146 23.07 3.06 -14.35
C ALA A 146 22.15 2.59 -13.21
N TYR A 147 21.27 1.64 -13.52
CA TYR A 147 20.33 1.05 -12.57
C TYR A 147 21.05 0.31 -11.45
N LEU A 148 22.05 -0.52 -11.77
CA LEU A 148 22.84 -1.25 -10.77
C LEU A 148 23.65 -0.32 -9.86
N ASN A 149 24.21 0.76 -10.41
CA ASN A 149 24.88 1.79 -9.62
C ASN A 149 23.90 2.50 -8.68
N LYS A 150 22.70 2.84 -9.16
CA LYS A 150 21.61 3.41 -8.34
C LYS A 150 21.23 2.48 -7.19
N LEU A 151 21.04 1.18 -7.45
CA LEU A 151 20.75 0.18 -6.42
C LEU A 151 21.87 0.07 -5.38
N THR A 152 23.12 0.10 -5.83
CA THR A 152 24.29 0.03 -4.94
C THR A 152 24.34 1.23 -3.99
N LEU A 153 24.06 2.43 -4.48
CA LEU A 153 23.96 3.65 -3.67
C LEU A 153 22.80 3.57 -2.66
N GLN A 154 21.64 3.04 -3.06
CA GLN A 154 20.48 2.90 -2.18
C GLN A 154 20.68 1.86 -1.07
N LYS A 155 21.41 0.76 -1.34
CA LYS A 155 21.76 -0.25 -0.33
C LYS A 155 22.50 0.36 0.86
N THR A 156 23.41 1.30 0.61
CA THR A 156 24.18 2.00 1.66
C THR A 156 23.30 2.88 2.54
N SER A 157 22.19 3.39 2.01
CA SER A 157 21.22 4.22 2.75
C SER A 157 20.17 3.42 3.52
N LEU A 158 19.93 2.16 3.16
CA LEU A 158 18.85 1.31 3.72
C LEU A 158 19.34 0.33 4.80
N ILE A 159 20.65 0.25 5.07
CA ILE A 159 21.21 -0.56 6.15
C ILE A 159 21.38 0.34 7.38
N PRO A 160 20.57 0.21 8.44
CA PRO A 160 20.93 0.76 9.74
C PRO A 160 22.11 -0.04 10.27
N ALA A 161 23.10 0.65 10.86
CA ALA A 161 24.23 0.00 11.52
C ALA A 161 23.76 -1.08 12.51
N PRO A 162 24.50 -2.20 12.67
CA PRO A 162 24.08 -3.30 13.51
C PRO A 162 24.37 -2.96 14.98
N ASP A 163 23.55 -2.09 15.58
CA ASP A 163 23.40 -2.02 17.04
C ASP A 163 22.31 -1.03 17.43
N ARG A 164 21.12 -1.55 17.80
CA ARG A 164 20.43 -1.17 19.04
C ARG A 164 19.12 -1.94 19.20
N LYS A 165 19.04 -2.68 20.31
CA LYS A 165 17.78 -2.93 21.03
C LYS A 165 17.04 -1.61 21.19
N GLY A 166 16.02 -1.37 20.38
CA GLY A 166 15.22 -0.16 20.46
C GLY A 166 14.04 -0.25 19.51
N PHE A 167 12.84 -0.34 20.09
CA PHE A 167 11.59 -0.15 19.36
C PHE A 167 11.67 1.13 18.51
N MET A 168 11.49 0.96 17.20
CA MET A 168 10.79 1.92 16.32
C MET A 168 11.30 3.37 16.33
N LYS A 169 12.61 3.63 16.30
CA LYS A 169 13.10 5.03 16.30
C LYS A 169 14.03 5.52 15.20
N ASP A 170 14.65 4.68 14.37
CA ASP A 170 15.66 5.17 13.42
C ASP A 170 15.37 4.89 11.94
N LEU A 171 14.09 4.92 11.53
CA LEU A 171 13.76 5.28 10.15
C LEU A 171 13.27 6.73 10.19
N VAL A 172 14.21 7.67 10.21
CA VAL A 172 13.92 9.10 10.04
C VAL A 172 13.20 9.25 8.71
N LEU A 173 11.88 9.41 8.81
CA LEU A 173 10.95 9.70 7.74
C LEU A 173 11.36 11.04 7.14
N SER A 174 12.03 11.00 6.00
CA SER A 174 12.10 12.18 5.14
C SER A 174 10.66 12.51 4.75
N SER A 175 10.26 13.74 5.05
CA SER A 175 9.01 14.39 4.63
C SER A 175 8.58 13.94 3.22
N PRO A 176 7.27 13.77 2.95
CA PRO A 176 6.82 13.56 1.58
C PRO A 176 7.02 14.89 0.83
N ASP A 177 8.20 15.07 0.25
CA ASP A 177 8.32 16.01 -0.86
C ASP A 177 7.35 15.55 -1.94
N ILE A 178 6.53 16.49 -2.41
CA ILE A 178 5.43 16.34 -3.39
C ILE A 178 6.02 16.09 -4.79
N ALA A 179 6.99 15.18 -4.88
CA ALA A 179 7.67 14.84 -6.11
C ALA A 179 7.14 13.49 -6.61
N PRO A 180 6.89 13.36 -7.93
CA PRO A 180 6.52 12.08 -8.52
C PRO A 180 7.54 11.00 -8.18
N ILE A 181 7.09 9.75 -8.04
CA ILE A 181 7.96 8.62 -7.69
C ILE A 181 8.98 8.41 -8.82
N LYS A 182 10.16 8.99 -8.67
CA LYS A 182 11.30 8.76 -9.60
C LYS A 182 12.09 7.50 -9.23
N ASP A 183 11.91 7.01 -8.00
CA ASP A 183 12.68 5.90 -7.42
C ASP A 183 11.80 4.71 -7.03
N PHE A 184 11.10 4.11 -8.00
CA PHE A 184 10.16 3.00 -7.75
C PHE A 184 10.77 1.86 -6.93
N THR A 185 12.00 1.43 -7.22
CA THR A 185 12.63 0.34 -6.45
C THR A 185 12.85 0.72 -4.99
N LYS A 186 13.22 1.98 -4.71
CA LYS A 186 13.43 2.45 -3.32
C LYS A 186 12.13 2.37 -2.52
N TYR A 187 11.03 2.89 -3.07
CA TYR A 187 9.73 2.86 -2.41
C TYR A 187 9.17 1.44 -2.29
N ALA A 188 9.33 0.61 -3.33
CA ALA A 188 8.97 -0.80 -3.30
C ALA A 188 9.66 -1.54 -2.15
N VAL A 189 10.99 -1.36 -2.00
CA VAL A 189 11.75 -1.95 -0.90
C VAL A 189 11.25 -1.46 0.46
N GLN A 190 10.99 -0.15 0.60
CA GLN A 190 10.48 0.42 1.86
C GLN A 190 9.12 -0.17 2.26
N GLU A 191 8.16 -0.24 1.35
CA GLU A 191 6.84 -0.80 1.65
C GLU A 191 6.88 -2.32 1.88
N ILE A 192 7.73 -3.06 1.15
CA ILE A 192 7.96 -4.50 1.43
C ILE A 192 8.52 -4.68 2.85
N LEU A 193 9.46 -3.83 3.28
CA LEU A 193 10.01 -3.88 4.64
C LEU A 193 8.93 -3.56 5.69
N LYS A 194 8.09 -2.54 5.46
CA LYS A 194 6.95 -2.21 6.34
C LYS A 194 6.00 -3.38 6.47
N ARG A 195 5.60 -3.98 5.35
CA ARG A 195 4.75 -5.19 5.33
C ARG A 195 5.40 -6.32 6.13
N ARG A 196 6.68 -6.61 5.89
CA ARG A 196 7.41 -7.67 6.62
C ARG A 196 7.39 -7.42 8.13
N CYS A 197 7.62 -6.19 8.57
CA CYS A 197 7.54 -5.82 9.98
C CYS A 197 6.13 -6.07 10.54
N ALA A 198 5.07 -5.65 9.83
CA ALA A 198 3.69 -5.87 10.25
C ALA A 198 3.36 -7.37 10.38
N VAL A 199 3.75 -8.19 9.40
CA VAL A 199 3.55 -9.66 9.43
C VAL A 199 4.32 -10.29 10.60
N SER A 200 5.55 -9.85 10.86
CA SER A 200 6.34 -10.33 12.01
C SER A 200 5.69 -9.98 13.35
N CYS A 201 5.11 -8.79 13.49
CA CYS A 201 4.39 -8.37 14.69
C CYS A 201 3.14 -9.25 14.90
N ILE A 202 2.37 -9.51 13.83
CA ILE A 202 1.19 -10.38 13.89
C ILE A 202 1.58 -11.78 14.35
N SER A 203 2.62 -12.37 13.75
CA SER A 203 3.12 -13.70 14.15
C SER A 203 3.57 -13.75 15.62
N THR A 204 4.16 -12.68 16.14
CA THR A 204 4.53 -12.57 17.56
C THR A 204 3.30 -12.54 18.46
N VAL A 205 2.27 -11.77 18.09
CA VAL A 205 0.99 -11.70 18.82
C VAL A 205 0.27 -13.05 18.79
N GLU A 206 0.22 -13.71 17.63
CA GLU A 206 -0.36 -15.05 17.47
C GLU A 206 0.34 -16.06 18.37
N THR A 207 1.67 -16.02 18.43
CA THR A 207 2.47 -16.88 19.31
C THR A 207 2.15 -16.62 20.80
N GLY A 208 2.05 -15.35 21.19
CA GLY A 208 1.68 -14.99 22.56
C GLY A 208 0.26 -15.43 22.93
N LEU A 209 -0.69 -15.30 22.02
CA LEU A 209 -2.08 -15.76 22.20
C LEU A 209 -2.17 -17.29 22.27
N ASP A 210 -1.39 -18.02 21.49
CA ASP A 210 -1.33 -19.49 21.58
C ASP A 210 -0.79 -19.94 22.93
N ILE A 211 0.27 -19.30 23.43
CA ILE A 211 0.81 -19.55 24.78
C ILE A 211 -0.26 -19.29 25.86
N LEU A 212 -0.97 -18.16 25.78
CA LEU A 212 -2.02 -17.79 26.73
C LEU A 212 -3.19 -18.79 26.68
N SER A 213 -3.64 -19.13 25.47
CA SER A 213 -4.70 -20.12 25.22
C SER A 213 -4.34 -21.47 25.82
N ASN A 214 -3.11 -21.94 25.60
CA ASN A 214 -2.60 -23.18 26.16
C ASN A 214 -2.51 -23.13 27.70
N ALA A 215 -2.13 -21.99 28.29
CA ALA A 215 -2.10 -21.82 29.73
C ALA A 215 -3.51 -21.86 30.36
N ILE A 216 -4.48 -21.18 29.76
CA ILE A 216 -5.89 -21.20 30.21
C ILE A 216 -6.45 -22.63 30.10
N ARG A 217 -6.20 -23.31 28.98
CA ARG A 217 -6.63 -24.69 28.76
C ARG A 217 -6.09 -25.62 29.84
N ARG A 218 -4.78 -25.55 30.14
CA ARG A 218 -4.15 -26.34 31.21
C ARG A 218 -4.75 -26.06 32.58
N ARG A 219 -5.02 -24.79 32.90
CA ARG A 219 -5.64 -24.39 34.17
C ARG A 219 -7.06 -24.94 34.30
N SER A 220 -7.88 -24.81 33.26
CA SER A 220 -9.25 -25.36 33.25
C SER A 220 -9.27 -26.88 33.41
N LEU A 221 -8.32 -27.59 32.79
CA LEU A 221 -8.19 -29.04 32.93
C LEU A 221 -7.77 -29.43 34.36
N SER A 222 -6.84 -28.67 34.95
CA SER A 222 -6.41 -28.86 36.34
C SER A 222 -7.54 -28.63 37.33
N ASP A 223 -8.32 -27.55 37.17
CA ASP A 223 -9.43 -27.21 38.07
C ASP A 223 -10.53 -28.28 37.98
N ASN A 224 -10.83 -28.80 36.79
CA ASN A 224 -11.77 -29.90 36.60
C ASN A 224 -11.30 -31.21 37.23
N ASN A 225 -10.00 -31.53 37.15
CA ASN A 225 -9.44 -32.71 37.79
C ASN A 225 -9.49 -32.60 39.31
N LEU A 226 -9.18 -31.42 39.88
CA LEU A 226 -9.27 -31.14 41.31
C LEU A 226 -10.71 -31.25 41.84
N LEU A 227 -11.70 -30.78 41.07
CA LEU A 227 -13.11 -30.93 41.42
C LEU A 227 -13.56 -32.40 41.38
N ASN A 228 -13.13 -33.16 40.37
CA ASN A 228 -13.46 -34.59 40.26
C ASN A 228 -12.82 -35.43 41.36
N GLU A 229 -11.60 -35.11 41.77
CA GLU A 229 -10.91 -35.78 42.88
C GLU A 229 -11.62 -35.54 44.21
N ARG A 230 -12.01 -34.29 44.51
CA ARG A 230 -12.81 -33.98 45.71
C ARG A 230 -14.18 -34.65 45.72
N LEU A 231 -14.86 -34.72 44.58
CA LEU A 231 -16.15 -35.42 44.45
C LEU A 231 -16.02 -36.95 44.60
N SER A 232 -14.82 -37.50 44.40
CA SER A 232 -14.52 -38.92 44.57
C SER A 232 -14.20 -39.26 46.04
N GLU A 233 -13.50 -38.36 46.74
CA GLU A 233 -13.23 -38.48 48.19
C GLU A 233 -14.50 -38.34 49.04
N GLU A 234 -15.45 -37.49 48.64
CA GLU A 234 -16.72 -37.28 49.35
C GLU A 234 -17.73 -38.44 49.18
N LYS A 235 -17.45 -39.38 48.27
CA LYS A 235 -18.26 -40.58 48.00
C LYS A 235 -17.67 -41.88 48.55
N ALA A 236 -16.54 -41.82 49.26
CA ALA A 236 -15.98 -42.98 49.95
C ALA A 236 -16.72 -43.17 51.30
N PRO A 237 -17.22 -44.39 51.61
CA PRO A 237 -18.04 -44.67 52.80
C PRO A 237 -17.28 -44.64 54.13
#